data_AF-A0A967JGN5-F1
#
_entry.id   AF-A0A967JGN5-F1
#
_cell.length_a   1.000
_cell.length_b   1.000
_cell.length_c   1.000
_cell.angle_alpha   90.00
_cell.angle_beta   90.00
_cell.angle_gamma   90.00
#
_symmetry.space_group_name_H-M   'P 1'
#
loop_
_entity.id
_entity.type
_entity.pdbx_description
1 polymer ?
#
loop_
_entity_poly.entity_id
_entity_poly.type
_entity_poly.pdbx_seq_one_letter_code
_entity_poly.pdbx_strand_id
1 'polypeptide(L)'
;TCPIVIRTPFGGGIHGALYHSQSIEAFYAHVPGLKVVVPSTPADVKGLFFAAADDPDPVLFLEPKKLYRLAKGPYPAGEHVVPLGRAAIR
;
A
#
# COMPACT_ATOMS: atom_id res chain seq x y z
N THR A 1 -19.36 8.08 -0.79
CA THR A 1 -17.99 8.41 -1.24
C THR A 1 -17.26 9.13 -0.13
N CYS A 2 -15.95 8.92 -0.01
CA CYS A 2 -15.07 9.58 0.95
C CYS A 2 -13.64 9.56 0.37
N PRO A 3 -13.24 10.60 -0.38
CA PRO A 3 -11.97 10.60 -1.12
C PRO A 3 -10.80 10.90 -0.17
N ILE A 4 -10.26 9.85 0.44
CA ILE A 4 -9.11 9.95 1.35
C ILE A 4 -8.19 8.74 1.21
N VAL A 5 -6.88 9.00 1.21
CA VAL A 5 -5.84 7.97 1.30
C VAL A 5 -5.16 8.06 2.66
N ILE A 6 -5.28 7.00 3.46
CA ILE A 6 -4.60 6.86 4.75
C ILE A 6 -3.35 6.02 4.51
N ARG A 7 -2.17 6.62 4.69
CA ARG A 7 -0.89 5.93 4.52
C ARG A 7 -0.25 5.63 5.86
N THR A 8 0.28 4.42 6.03
CA THR A 8 1.04 4.09 7.24
C THR A 8 2.11 3.02 6.99
N PRO A 9 3.32 3.16 7.57
CA PRO A 9 4.29 2.07 7.60
C PRO A 9 3.79 0.91 8.46
N PHE A 10 3.87 -0.32 7.97
CA PHE A 10 3.48 -1.52 8.71
C PHE A 10 4.46 -2.69 8.51
N GLY A 11 4.24 -3.80 9.20
CA GLY A 11 5.00 -5.05 9.04
C GLY A 11 6.36 -5.09 9.76
N GLY A 12 6.85 -6.29 10.10
CA GLY A 12 8.06 -6.48 10.89
C GLY A 12 9.39 -6.45 10.12
N GLY A 13 10.43 -7.02 10.73
CA GLY A 13 11.72 -7.29 10.08
C GLY A 13 12.75 -6.16 10.11
N ILE A 14 12.55 -5.14 10.96
CA ILE A 14 13.51 -4.05 11.19
C ILE A 14 13.73 -3.71 12.68
N HIS A 15 13.48 -4.66 13.59
CA HIS A 15 13.61 -4.49 15.05
C HIS A 15 12.65 -3.46 15.69
N GLY A 16 11.38 -3.43 15.26
CA GLY A 16 10.37 -2.44 15.70
C GLY A 16 9.67 -2.73 17.04
N ALA A 17 10.10 -3.75 17.80
CA ALA A 17 9.44 -4.19 19.03
C ALA A 17 7.91 -4.41 18.87
N LEU A 18 7.15 -4.29 19.97
CA LEU A 18 5.72 -4.61 20.05
C LEU A 18 4.84 -3.69 19.20
N TYR A 19 5.13 -2.37 19.19
CA TYR A 19 4.24 -1.37 18.60
C TYR A 19 4.68 -0.79 17.25
N HIS A 20 5.80 -1.27 16.69
CA HIS A 20 6.28 -0.84 15.36
C HIS A 20 6.55 -2.02 14.43
N SER A 21 5.82 -3.13 14.54
CA SER A 21 6.01 -4.35 13.71
C SER A 21 4.71 -5.02 13.25
N GLN A 22 3.55 -4.47 13.60
CA GLN A 22 2.27 -5.13 13.44
C GLN A 22 1.84 -5.20 11.97
N SER A 23 1.12 -6.28 11.68
CA SER A 23 0.34 -6.48 10.47
C SER A 23 -1.13 -6.31 10.84
N ILE A 24 -1.74 -5.23 10.36
CA ILE A 24 -3.10 -4.79 10.74
C ILE A 24 -4.12 -4.95 9.60
N GLU A 25 -3.66 -5.38 8.44
CA GLU A 25 -4.45 -5.53 7.21
C GLU A 25 -5.65 -6.45 7.39
N ALA A 26 -5.51 -7.52 8.18
CA ALA A 26 -6.59 -8.48 8.39
C ALA A 26 -7.80 -7.80 9.05
N PHE A 27 -7.59 -6.95 10.05
CA PHE A 27 -8.68 -6.22 10.70
C PHE A 27 -9.37 -5.28 9.69
N TYR A 28 -8.59 -4.47 8.98
CA TYR A 28 -9.15 -3.47 8.06
C TYR A 28 -9.78 -4.06 6.80
N ALA A 29 -9.33 -5.24 6.35
CA ALA A 29 -9.96 -5.96 5.25
C ALA A 29 -11.38 -6.46 5.60
N HIS A 30 -11.71 -6.57 6.89
CA HIS A 30 -13.06 -6.90 7.37
C HIS A 30 -13.94 -5.67 7.59
N VAL A 31 -13.44 -4.46 7.37
CA VAL A 31 -14.22 -3.21 7.50
C VAL A 31 -14.89 -2.91 6.15
N PRO A 32 -16.22 -3.01 6.03
CA PRO A 32 -16.90 -2.72 4.77
C PRO A 32 -16.72 -1.26 4.35
N GLY A 33 -16.55 -1.03 3.04
CA GLY A 33 -16.37 0.31 2.49
C GLY A 33 -14.95 0.86 2.57
N LEU A 34 -13.99 0.12 3.14
CA LEU A 34 -12.57 0.47 3.15
C LEU A 34 -11.79 -0.41 2.16
N LYS A 35 -11.11 0.22 1.18
CA LYS A 35 -10.16 -0.48 0.31
C LYS A 35 -8.82 -0.60 1.03
N VAL A 36 -8.21 -1.79 1.04
CA VAL A 36 -6.90 -2.04 1.67
C VAL A 36 -5.89 -2.43 0.60
N VAL A 37 -4.75 -1.75 0.58
CA VAL A 37 -3.72 -1.92 -0.45
C VAL A 37 -2.34 -2.07 0.20
N VAL A 38 -1.54 -3.01 -0.31
CA VAL A 38 -0.17 -3.29 0.16
C VAL A 38 0.78 -3.37 -1.05
N PRO A 39 1.51 -2.31 -1.40
CA PRO A 39 2.51 -2.37 -2.48
C PRO A 39 3.76 -3.16 -2.06
N SER A 40 4.48 -3.74 -3.03
CA SER A 40 5.72 -4.50 -2.76
C SER A 40 6.92 -4.11 -3.62
N THR A 41 6.74 -3.29 -4.66
CA THR A 41 7.82 -2.78 -5.52
C THR A 41 7.72 -1.27 -5.73
N PRO A 42 8.80 -0.59 -6.15
CA PRO A 42 8.74 0.84 -6.47
C PRO A 42 7.69 1.19 -7.55
N ALA A 43 7.50 0.33 -8.55
CA ALA A 43 6.46 0.48 -9.56
C ALA A 43 5.05 0.36 -8.94
N ASP A 44 4.81 -0.68 -8.13
CA ASP A 44 3.54 -0.85 -7.41
C ASP A 44 3.22 0.36 -6.53
N VAL A 45 4.21 0.88 -5.78
CA VAL A 45 4.02 2.05 -4.91
C VAL A 45 3.55 3.25 -5.72
N LYS A 46 4.22 3.55 -6.84
CA LYS A 46 3.83 4.65 -7.72
C LYS A 46 2.42 4.46 -8.25
N GLY A 47 2.18 3.31 -8.89
CA GLY A 47 0.93 3.06 -9.61
C GLY A 47 -0.28 2.96 -8.71
N LEU A 48 -0.15 2.25 -7.58
CA LEU A 48 -1.24 2.07 -6.62
C LEU A 48 -1.50 3.35 -5.82
N PHE A 49 -0.49 4.19 -5.57
CA PHE A 49 -0.72 5.44 -4.85
C PHE A 49 -1.53 6.43 -5.69
N PHE A 50 -1.20 6.60 -6.98
CA PHE A 50 -2.00 7.44 -7.87
C PHE A 50 -3.41 6.87 -8.07
N ALA A 51 -3.53 5.56 -8.29
CA ALA A 51 -4.84 4.91 -8.35
C ALA A 51 -5.67 5.11 -7.07
N ALA A 52 -5.04 5.09 -5.89
CA ALA A 52 -5.71 5.36 -4.62
C ALA A 52 -6.09 6.83 -4.45
N ALA A 53 -5.25 7.76 -4.91
CA ALA A 53 -5.51 9.20 -4.82
C ALA A 53 -6.69 9.63 -5.71
N ASP A 54 -6.88 8.96 -6.85
CA ASP A 54 -7.98 9.21 -7.77
C ASP A 54 -9.26 8.43 -7.42
N ASP A 55 -9.22 7.56 -6.41
CA ASP A 55 -10.36 6.73 -6.02
C ASP A 55 -11.37 7.54 -5.17
N PRO A 56 -12.69 7.48 -5.45
CA PRO A 56 -13.70 8.22 -4.70
C PRO A 56 -14.02 7.61 -3.30
N ASP A 57 -13.51 6.43 -3.00
CA ASP A 57 -13.72 5.68 -1.76
C ASP A 57 -12.44 5.70 -0.90
N PRO A 58 -12.54 5.48 0.43
CA PRO A 58 -11.37 5.55 1.29
C PRO A 58 -10.42 4.38 1.03
N VAL A 59 -9.13 4.68 0.94
CA VAL A 59 -8.07 3.70 0.72
C VAL A 59 -7.07 3.71 1.87
N LEU A 60 -6.89 2.56 2.54
CA LEU A 60 -5.80 2.31 3.48
C LEU A 60 -4.60 1.73 2.72
N PHE A 61 -3.52 2.49 2.66
CA PHE A 61 -2.31 2.18 1.95
C PHE A 61 -1.20 1.80 2.93
N LEU A 62 -0.93 0.51 3.06
CA LEU A 62 -0.04 -0.07 4.06
C LEU A 62 1.34 -0.32 3.44
N GLU A 63 2.36 0.41 3.90
CA GLU A 63 3.70 0.37 3.32
C GLU A 63 4.62 -0.56 4.11
N PRO A 64 5.05 -1.73 3.58
CA PRO A 64 5.91 -2.63 4.33
C PRO A 64 7.25 -1.95 4.62
N LYS A 65 7.52 -1.61 5.89
CA LYS A 65 8.65 -0.74 6.24
C LYS A 65 10.02 -1.33 5.88
N LYS A 66 10.14 -2.66 5.93
CA LYS A 66 11.35 -3.38 5.49
C LYS A 66 11.68 -3.10 4.02
N LEU A 67 10.65 -2.91 3.18
CA LEU A 67 10.81 -2.72 1.74
C LEU A 67 11.26 -1.31 1.35
N TYR A 68 11.14 -0.30 2.21
CA TYR A 68 11.62 1.06 1.89
C TYR A 68 13.09 1.10 1.45
N ARG A 69 13.92 0.22 2.02
CA ARG A 69 15.36 0.15 1.69
C ARG A 69 15.76 -1.16 1.03
N LEU A 70 14.90 -2.17 1.06
CA LEU A 70 15.19 -3.50 0.51
C LEU A 70 14.68 -3.67 -0.93
N ALA A 71 13.49 -3.15 -1.24
CA ALA A 71 12.92 -3.31 -2.57
C ALA A 71 13.69 -2.43 -3.57
N LYS A 72 14.17 -3.06 -4.65
CA LYS A 72 14.78 -2.38 -5.79
C LYS A 72 14.01 -2.78 -7.04
N GLY A 73 13.85 -1.84 -7.95
CA GLY A 73 13.10 -2.05 -9.18
C GLY A 73 12.88 -0.76 -9.94
N PRO A 74 12.27 -0.85 -11.12
CA PRO A 74 11.97 0.34 -11.92
C PRO A 74 11.00 1.25 -11.18
N TYR A 75 11.25 2.56 -11.30
CA TYR A 75 10.27 3.60 -11.01
C TYR A 75 9.90 4.22 -12.37
N PRO A 76 8.77 3.80 -12.99
CA PRO A 76 8.41 4.23 -14.34
C PRO A 76 8.42 5.75 -14.46
N ALA A 77 8.95 6.30 -15.55
CA ALA A 77 8.83 7.73 -15.83
C ALA A 77 7.39 8.08 -16.26
N GLY A 78 6.98 9.35 -16.11
CA GLY A 78 5.66 9.81 -16.55
C GLY A 78 4.49 9.26 -15.72
N GLU A 79 3.31 9.20 -16.32
CA GLU A 79 2.11 8.64 -15.68
C GLU A 79 2.22 7.11 -15.55
N HIS A 80 1.87 6.60 -14.38
CA HIS A 80 1.84 5.16 -14.14
C HIS A 80 0.75 4.89 -13.12
N VAL A 81 -0.23 4.08 -13.50
CA VAL A 81 -1.39 3.72 -12.68
C VAL A 81 -1.48 2.19 -12.66
N VAL A 82 -1.67 1.63 -11.47
CA VAL A 82 -1.90 0.20 -11.28
C VAL A 82 -3.32 0.03 -10.73
N PRO A 83 -4.18 -0.79 -11.36
CA PRO A 83 -5.57 -0.92 -10.95
C PRO A 83 -5.71 -1.52 -9.54
N LEU A 84 -6.50 -0.88 -8.69
CA LEU A 84 -6.86 -1.42 -7.37
C LEU A 84 -7.65 -2.73 -7.53
N GLY A 85 -7.48 -3.66 -6.59
CA GLY A 85 -8.20 -4.95 -6.58
C GLY A 85 -7.74 -5.96 -7.65
N ARG A 86 -6.58 -5.73 -8.28
CA ARG A 86 -5.94 -6.67 -9.21
C ARG A 86 -4.59 -7.12 -8.67
N ALA A 87 -4.37 -8.43 -8.64
CA ALA A 87 -3.07 -8.98 -8.31
C ALA A 87 -2.10 -8.80 -9.49
N ALA A 88 -0.84 -8.50 -9.19
CA ALA A 88 0.24 -8.62 -10.17
C ALA A 88 0.68 -10.10 -10.23
N ILE A 89 0.60 -10.71 -11.41
CA ILE A 89 1.11 -12.07 -11.65
C ILE A 89 2.54 -11.92 -12.18
N ARG A 90 3.52 -12.25 -11.37
CA ARG A 90 4.96 -12.13 -11.68
C ARG A 90 5.80 -13.06 -10.81
#